data_AF-A0A2P8W1R6-F1
#
_entry.id   AF-A0A2P8W1R6-F1
#
_cell.length_a   1.000
_cell.length_b   1.000
_cell.length_c   1.000
_cell.angle_alpha   90.00
_cell.angle_beta   90.00
_cell.angle_gamma   90.00
#
_symmetry.space_group_name_H-M   'P 1'
#
loop_
_entity.id
_entity.type
_entity.pdbx_description
1 polymer ?
#
loop_
_entity_poly.entity_id
_entity_poly.type
_entity_poly.pdbx_seq_one_letter_code
_entity_poly.pdbx_strand_id
1 'polypeptide(L)' 'FHYRLLAGQISPGQNPSSDIHRYLHGRHCRWQRLLELFGFNREAVALGKCGHCDNCQRGRR' A
#
# COMPACT_ATOMS: atom_id res chain seq x y z
N PHE A 1 22.33 -15.11 -8.36
CA PHE A 1 21.16 -15.04 -7.46
C PHE A 1 20.05 -15.90 -8.04
N HIS A 2 19.74 -17.04 -7.41
CA HIS A 2 18.58 -17.87 -7.77
C HIS A 2 17.46 -17.54 -6.79
N TYR A 3 16.41 -16.86 -7.26
CA TYR A 3 15.16 -16.80 -6.52
C TYR A 3 14.16 -17.75 -7.16
N ARG A 4 13.36 -18.41 -6.33
CA ARG A 4 12.26 -19.28 -6.76
C ARG A 4 10.98 -18.68 -6.21
N LEU A 5 10.07 -18.31 -7.11
CA LEU A 5 8.73 -17.89 -6.73
C LEU A 5 7.96 -19.15 -6.32
N LEU A 6 7.67 -19.27 -5.03
CA LEU A 6 6.71 -20.25 -4.53
C LEU A 6 5.34 -19.63 -4.70
N ALA A 7 4.38 -20.38 -5.26
CA ALA A 7 3.00 -19.94 -5.33
C ALA A 7 2.48 -19.75 -3.90
N GLY A 8 2.43 -18.50 -3.44
CA GLY A 8 1.81 -18.12 -2.18
C GLY A 8 0.30 -18.25 -2.31
N GLN A 9 -0.35 -18.74 -1.25
CA GLN A 9 -1.80 -18.78 -1.17
C GLN A 9 -2.33 -17.35 -1.30
N ILE A 10 -3.05 -17.04 -2.38
CA ILE A 10 -3.81 -15.81 -2.49
C ILE A 10 -4.89 -15.90 -1.41
N SER A 11 -4.79 -15.08 -0.37
CA SER A 11 -5.82 -15.03 0.66
C SER A 11 -7.16 -14.65 -0.01
N PRO A 12 -8.24 -15.41 0.23
CA PRO A 12 -9.54 -15.06 -0.32
C PRO A 12 -9.94 -13.67 0.18
N GLY A 13 -10.08 -12.71 -0.73
CA GLY A 13 -10.41 -11.31 -0.41
C GLY A 13 -9.52 -10.25 -1.05
N GLN A 14 -8.36 -10.62 -1.60
CA GLN A 14 -7.51 -9.70 -2.35
C GLN A 14 -7.87 -9.74 -3.84
N ASN A 15 -8.29 -8.60 -4.39
CA ASN A 15 -8.43 -8.41 -5.83
C ASN A 15 -7.28 -7.47 -6.26
N PRO A 16 -6.14 -8.01 -6.73
CA PRO A 16 -4.91 -7.24 -6.96
C PRO A 16 -5.13 -6.04 -7.88
N SER A 17 -5.99 -6.18 -8.88
CA SER A 17 -6.37 -5.11 -9.81
C SER A 17 -7.06 -3.96 -9.08
N SER A 18 -7.96 -4.26 -8.15
CA SER A 18 -8.65 -3.25 -7.34
C SER A 18 -7.72 -2.53 -6.36
N ASP A 19 -6.75 -3.25 -5.81
CA ASP A 19 -5.80 -2.73 -4.83
C ASP A 19 -4.76 -1.83 -5.48
N ILE A 20 -4.25 -2.23 -6.65
CA ILE A 20 -3.38 -1.39 -7.48
C ILE A 20 -4.15 -0.17 -7.97
N HIS A 21 -5.40 -0.32 -8.44
CA HIS A 21 -6.21 0.83 -8.87
C HIS A 21 -6.40 1.84 -7.72
N ARG A 22 -6.75 1.37 -6.52
CA ARG A 22 -6.90 2.22 -5.34
C ARG A 22 -5.58 2.82 -4.88
N TYR A 23 -4.49 2.07 -5.00
CA TYR A 23 -3.15 2.60 -4.76
C TYR A 23 -2.88 3.75 -5.71
N LEU A 24 -3.00 3.58 -7.03
CA LEU A 24 -2.67 4.54 -8.08
C LEU A 24 -3.54 5.80 -8.06
N HIS A 25 -4.86 5.65 -7.94
CA HIS A 25 -5.82 6.74 -8.08
C HIS A 25 -6.35 7.28 -6.74
N GLY A 26 -6.02 6.63 -5.62
CA GLY A 26 -6.43 7.06 -4.29
C GLY A 26 -5.75 8.36 -3.85
N ARG A 27 -6.38 9.04 -2.88
CA ARG A 27 -5.85 10.27 -2.25
C ARG A 27 -5.14 10.02 -0.91
N HIS A 28 -5.11 8.77 -0.46
CA HIS A 28 -4.44 8.38 0.79
C HIS A 28 -2.91 8.51 0.69
N CYS A 29 -2.25 8.58 1.83
CA CYS A 29 -0.79 8.48 1.91
C CYS A 29 -0.32 7.18 1.22
N ARG A 30 0.58 7.29 0.22
CA ARG A 30 1.05 6.13 -0.55
C ARG A 30 1.68 5.07 0.34
N TRP A 31 2.51 5.50 1.29
CA TRP A 31 3.21 4.62 2.21
C TRP A 31 2.27 3.89 3.17
N GLN A 32 1.25 4.59 3.68
CA GLN A 32 0.22 3.95 4.50
C GLN A 32 -0.49 2.83 3.72
N ARG A 33 -0.88 3.10 2.46
CA ARG A 33 -1.56 2.10 1.63
C ARG A 33 -0.67 0.88 1.33
N LEU A 34 0.62 1.08 1.10
CA LEU A 34 1.55 -0.03 0.90
C LEU A 34 1.60 -0.91 2.15
N LEU A 35 1.76 -0.31 3.33
CA LEU A 35 1.81 -1.07 4.58
C LEU A 35 0.52 -1.89 4.80
N GLU A 36 -0.66 -1.30 4.57
CA GLU A 36 -1.94 -2.02 4.62
C GLU A 36 -2.00 -3.21 3.66
N LEU A 37 -1.60 -3.02 2.39
CA LEU A 37 -1.65 -4.06 1.36
C LEU A 37 -0.73 -5.25 1.66
N PHE A 38 0.40 -5.01 2.33
CA PHE A 38 1.35 -6.04 2.73
C PHE A 38 1.07 -6.60 4.14
N GLY A 39 -0.02 -6.19 4.80
CA GLY A 39 -0.45 -6.74 6.10
C GLY A 39 0.11 -6.03 7.34
N PHE A 40 0.89 -4.95 7.17
CA PHE A 40 1.47 -4.13 8.23
C PHE A 40 0.48 -3.07 8.75
N ASN A 41 -0.71 -3.52 9.17
CA ASN A 41 -1.81 -2.62 9.52
C ASN A 41 -1.51 -1.74 10.74
N ARG A 42 -0.76 -2.24 11.73
CA ARG A 42 -0.42 -1.47 12.95
C ARG A 42 0.56 -0.35 12.63
N GLU A 43 1.57 -0.67 11.82
CA GLU A 43 2.58 0.26 11.33
C GLU A 43 1.97 1.30 10.40
N ALA A 44 1.00 0.90 9.56
CA ALA A 44 0.26 1.83 8.72
C ALA A 44 -0.47 2.90 9.55
N VAL A 45 -1.14 2.49 10.63
CA VAL A 45 -1.82 3.40 11.56
C VAL A 45 -0.82 4.30 12.28
N ALA A 46 0.28 3.73 12.78
CA ALA A 46 1.32 4.49 13.47
C ALA A 46 2.02 5.52 12.56
N LEU A 47 2.18 5.21 11.27
CA LEU A 47 2.79 6.11 10.28
C LEU A 47 1.90 7.33 9.97
N GLY A 48 0.58 7.12 9.82
CA GLY A 48 -0.34 8.15 9.35
C GLY A 48 0.09 8.79 8.02
N LYS A 49 0.20 10.12 7.97
CA LYS A 49 0.69 10.86 6.79
C LYS A 49 2.20 10.93 6.79
N CYS A 50 2.85 10.24 5.84
CA CYS A 50 4.31 10.25 5.73
C CYS A 50 4.91 11.63 5.45
N GLY A 51 4.16 12.57 4.85
CA GLY A 51 4.64 13.92 4.55
C GLY A 51 5.50 14.08 3.28
N HIS A 52 5.94 12.98 2.66
CA HIS A 52 6.93 13.01 1.58
C HIS A 52 6.45 12.38 0.26
N CYS A 53 5.32 11.64 0.26
CA CYS A 53 4.74 11.12 -0.99
C CYS A 53 3.96 12.20 -1.76
N ASP A 54 3.72 11.97 -3.04
CA ASP A 54 2.97 12.85 -3.95
C ASP A 54 1.61 13.29 -3.38
N ASN A 55 0.83 12.35 -2.83
CA ASN A 55 -0.47 12.66 -2.21
C ASN A 55 -0.33 13.54 -0.95
N CYS A 56 0.68 13.28 -0.11
CA CYS A 56 0.94 14.10 1.07
C CYS A 56 1.48 15.49 0.70
N GLN A 57 2.30 15.60 -0.35
CA GLN A 57 2.80 16.87 -0.85
C GLN A 57 1.67 17.71 -1.47
N ARG A 58 0.75 17.09 -2.21
CA ARG A 58 -0.46 17.75 -2.74
C ARG A 58 -1.36 18.29 -1.65
N GLY A 59 -1.57 17.53 -0.57
CA GLY A 59 -2.43 17.92 0.55
C GLY A 59 -1.82 18.95 1.53
N ARG A 60 -0.58 19.41 1.29
CA ARG A 60 0.05 20.50 2.06
C ARG A 60 -0.13 21.88 1.41
N ARG A 61 -0.72 21.95 0.22
CA ARG A 61 -1.04 23.19 -0.47
C ARG A 61 -2.40 23.73 -0.06
#